data_AF-A0A970K1Z2-F1
#
_entry.id   AF-A0A970K1Z2-F1
#
_cell.length_a   1.000
_cell.length_b   1.000
_cell.length_c   1.000
_cell.angle_alpha   90.00
_cell.angle_beta   90.00
_cell.angle_gamma   90.00
#
_symmetry.space_group_name_H-M   'P 1'
#
loop_
_entity.id
_entity.type
_entity.pdbx_description
1 polymer ?
#
loop_
_entity_poly.entity_id
_entity_poly.type
_entity_poly.pdbx_seq_one_letter_code
_entity_poly.pdbx_strand_id
1 'polypeptide(L)'
;MGLLLFFMSLATSLVLTGAVLLLLTKCLTVNWERKNRHPVSYLMPVVLTVILLYLSLSMTVPRLLDAMSVAAQTFTIEEVDLTDEVIGRMTLQTSGRTLHYNPRQFSFESGQSVRLKYTPRSRFIFEVTEIGQE
;
A
#
# COMPACT_ATOMS: atom_id res chain seq x y z
N MET A 1 6.69 -16.01 -4.74
CA MET A 1 7.37 -14.69 -4.67
C MET A 1 6.44 -13.57 -4.18
N GLY A 2 5.20 -13.45 -4.69
CA GLY A 2 4.27 -12.35 -4.34
C GLY A 2 3.91 -12.21 -2.85
N LEU A 3 3.74 -13.31 -2.12
CA LEU A 3 3.48 -13.30 -0.66
C LEU A 3 4.59 -12.60 0.14
N LEU A 4 5.86 -12.88 -0.17
CA LEU A 4 7.00 -12.28 0.53
C LEU A 4 7.05 -10.76 0.35
N LEU A 5 6.79 -10.27 -0.87
CA LEU A 5 6.78 -8.82 -1.14
C LEU A 5 5.60 -8.12 -0.49
N PHE A 6 4.43 -8.77 -0.46
CA PHE A 6 3.28 -8.28 0.28
C PHE A 6 3.61 -8.15 1.77
N PHE A 7 4.14 -9.20 2.41
CA PHE A 7 4.53 -9.16 3.83
C PHE A 7 5.64 -8.15 4.12
N MET A 8 6.62 -7.98 3.22
CA MET A 8 7.64 -6.93 3.35
C MET A 8 7.00 -5.54 3.30
N SER A 9 6.08 -5.29 2.37
CA SER A 9 5.36 -4.01 2.27
C SER A 9 4.47 -3.73 3.49
N LEU A 10 3.85 -4.77 4.04
CA LEU A 10 3.05 -4.71 5.26
C LEU A 10 3.94 -4.39 6.48
N ALA A 11 5.06 -5.09 6.60
CA ALA A 11 6.07 -4.85 7.64
C ALA A 11 6.61 -3.42 7.58
N THR A 12 6.93 -2.90 6.38
CA THR A 12 7.37 -1.50 6.23
C THR A 12 6.27 -0.52 6.67
N SER A 13 5.00 -0.73 6.31
CA SER A 13 3.92 0.14 6.79
C SER A 13 3.73 0.07 8.32
N LEU A 14 3.86 -1.11 8.91
CA LEU A 14 3.77 -1.30 10.37
C LEU A 14 4.92 -0.61 11.09
N VAL A 15 6.15 -0.76 10.60
CA VAL A 15 7.33 -0.08 11.16
C VAL A 15 7.18 1.44 11.05
N LEU A 16 6.73 1.95 9.90
CA LEU A 16 6.53 3.39 9.71
C LEU A 16 5.43 3.93 10.63
N THR A 17 4.29 3.23 10.72
CA THR A 17 3.19 3.60 11.62
C THR A 17 3.63 3.57 13.08
N GLY A 18 4.37 2.52 13.48
CA GLY A 18 4.92 2.37 14.83
C GLY A 18 5.94 3.46 15.17
N ALA A 19 6.82 3.84 14.23
CA ALA A 19 7.77 4.93 14.42
C ALA A 19 7.06 6.27 14.64
N VAL A 20 6.03 6.58 13.85
CA VAL A 20 5.19 7.78 14.03
C VAL A 20 4.50 7.73 15.39
N LEU A 21 3.97 6.57 15.80
CA LEU A 21 3.35 6.39 17.11
C LEU A 21 4.34 6.64 18.26
N LEU A 22 5.56 6.09 18.19
CA LEU A 22 6.59 6.34 19.20
C LEU A 22 6.97 7.81 19.30
N LEU A 23 7.13 8.50 18.16
CA LEU A 23 7.36 9.94 18.12
C LEU A 23 6.20 10.70 18.76
N LEU A 24 4.97 10.28 18.50
CA LEU A 24 3.76 10.85 19.07
C LEU A 24 3.74 10.68 20.59
N THR A 25 4.06 9.49 21.09
CA THR A 25 4.15 9.22 22.53
C THR A 25 5.23 10.09 23.18
N LYS A 26 6.40 10.22 22.55
CA LYS A 26 7.49 11.09 23.05
C LYS A 26 7.07 12.57 23.07
N CYS A 27 6.44 13.06 22.01
CA CYS A 27 5.91 14.43 21.96
C CYS A 27 4.82 14.66 23.03
N LEU A 28 3.92 13.69 23.23
CA LEU A 28 2.92 13.73 24.30
C LEU A 28 3.56 13.76 25.68
N THR A 29 4.55 12.91 25.96
CA THR A 29 5.26 12.90 27.25
C THR A 29 5.94 14.24 27.53
N VAL A 30 6.64 14.81 26.53
CA VAL A 30 7.31 16.12 26.67
C VAL A 30 6.31 17.26 26.87
N ASN A 31 5.16 17.20 26.19
CA ASN A 31 4.08 18.17 26.35
C ASN A 31 3.43 18.05 27.74
N TRP A 32 3.21 16.81 28.21
CA TRP A 32 2.66 16.51 29.54
C TRP A 32 3.57 16.98 30.67
N GLU A 33 4.89 16.85 30.52
CA GLU A 33 5.89 17.39 31.47
C GLU A 33 5.95 18.92 31.50
N ARG A 34 5.11 19.63 30.70
CA ARG A 34 5.11 21.10 30.52
C ARG A 34 6.50 21.69 30.22
N LYS A 35 7.42 20.87 29.71
CA LYS A 35 8.79 21.27 29.34
C LYS A 35 8.84 22.04 28.02
N ASN A 36 7.69 22.14 27.35
CA ASN A 36 7.51 22.86 26.10
C ASN A 36 7.65 24.37 26.30
N ARG A 37 8.79 24.93 25.86
CA ARG A 37 9.05 26.38 25.86
C ARG A 37 8.35 27.14 24.71
N HIS A 38 7.84 26.45 23.69
CA HIS A 38 7.26 27.08 22.50
C HIS A 38 5.78 26.69 22.28
N PRO A 39 4.88 27.66 22.01
CA PRO A 39 3.44 27.43 21.86
C PRO A 39 3.09 26.53 20.65
N VAL A 40 3.92 26.53 19.60
CA VAL A 40 3.72 25.68 18.41
C VAL A 40 3.95 24.19 18.73
N SER A 41 4.85 23.89 19.67
CA SER A 41 5.13 22.52 20.13
C SER A 41 3.96 21.90 20.90
N TYR A 42 2.96 22.71 21.28
CA TYR A 42 1.74 22.24 21.93
C TYR A 42 0.75 21.59 20.95
N LEU A 43 0.76 22.01 19.67
CA LEU A 43 -0.08 21.48 18.59
C LEU A 43 0.55 20.28 17.86
N MET A 44 1.86 20.07 18.01
CA MET A 44 2.60 18.92 17.46
C MET A 44 1.92 17.56 17.68
N PRO A 45 1.43 17.19 18.89
CA PRO A 45 0.76 15.91 19.09
C PRO A 45 -0.57 15.80 18.32
N VAL A 46 -1.29 16.90 18.11
CA VAL A 46 -2.51 16.91 17.29
C VAL A 46 -2.18 16.71 15.81
N VAL A 47 -1.13 17.38 15.31
CA VAL A 47 -0.68 17.20 13.92
C VAL A 47 -0.18 15.76 13.70
N LEU A 48 0.61 15.23 14.64
CA LEU A 48 1.09 13.84 14.55
C LEU A 48 -0.05 12.82 14.62
N THR A 49 -1.10 13.06 15.42
CA THR A 49 -2.27 12.15 15.48
C THR A 49 -3.04 12.15 14.17
N VAL A 50 -3.23 13.31 13.54
CA VAL A 50 -3.84 13.41 12.21
C VAL A 50 -3.00 12.67 11.15
N ILE A 51 -1.68 12.85 11.16
CA ILE A 51 -0.77 12.13 10.24
C ILE A 51 -0.83 10.63 10.49
N LEU A 52 -0.83 10.19 11.75
CA LEU A 52 -0.92 8.78 12.13
C LEU A 52 -2.24 8.16 11.66
N LEU A 53 -3.36 8.87 11.85
CA LEU A 53 -4.69 8.44 11.38
C LEU A 53 -4.72 8.34 9.86
N TYR A 54 -4.19 9.35 9.16
CA TYR A 54 -4.12 9.36 7.71
C TYR A 54 -3.29 8.19 7.18
N LEU A 55 -2.09 7.96 7.70
CA LEU A 55 -1.24 6.83 7.32
C LEU A 55 -1.89 5.49 7.65
N SER A 56 -2.53 5.38 8.81
CA SER A 56 -3.20 4.15 9.23
C SER A 56 -4.37 3.84 8.29
N LEU A 57 -5.24 4.80 8.01
CA LEU A 57 -6.42 4.58 7.17
C LEU A 57 -6.08 4.41 5.68
N SER A 58 -5.09 5.13 5.17
CA SER A 58 -4.72 5.07 3.74
C SER A 58 -3.78 3.92 3.39
N MET A 59 -2.93 3.47 4.32
CA MET A 59 -1.94 2.42 4.04
C MET A 59 -2.10 1.19 4.91
N THR A 60 -2.10 1.35 6.23
CA THR A 60 -1.93 0.20 7.15
C THR A 60 -3.21 -0.65 7.24
N VAL A 61 -4.37 -0.02 7.38
CA VAL A 61 -5.68 -0.66 7.45
C VAL A 61 -6.02 -1.42 6.16
N PRO A 62 -5.94 -0.84 4.94
CA PRO A 62 -6.24 -1.59 3.72
C PRO A 62 -5.28 -2.76 3.51
N ARG A 63 -3.98 -2.61 3.82
CA ARG A 63 -3.00 -3.71 3.74
C ARG A 63 -3.26 -4.80 4.77
N LEU A 64 -3.66 -4.45 6.00
CA LEU A 64 -4.00 -5.43 7.02
C LEU A 64 -5.26 -6.22 6.64
N LEU A 65 -6.26 -5.55 6.09
CA LEU A 65 -7.48 -6.19 5.61
C LEU A 65 -7.20 -7.09 4.40
N ASP A 66 -6.32 -6.66 3.50
CA ASP A 66 -5.87 -7.51 2.40
C ASP A 66 -5.04 -8.71 2.87
N ALA A 67 -4.35 -8.63 4.00
CA ALA A 67 -3.67 -9.80 4.56
C ALA A 67 -4.67 -10.91 4.90
N MET A 68 -5.87 -10.56 5.37
CA MET A 68 -6.96 -11.52 5.56
C MET A 68 -7.49 -12.04 4.22
N SER A 69 -7.63 -11.19 3.19
CA SER A 69 -8.04 -11.64 1.85
C SER A 69 -7.03 -12.59 1.21
N VAL A 70 -5.73 -12.33 1.39
CA VAL A 70 -4.64 -13.21 0.95
C VAL A 70 -4.69 -14.55 1.71
N ALA A 71 -4.89 -14.52 3.02
CA ALA A 71 -5.02 -15.74 3.83
C ALA A 71 -6.27 -16.56 3.45
N ALA A 72 -7.37 -15.89 3.12
CA ALA A 72 -8.61 -16.50 2.65
C ALA A 72 -8.60 -16.86 1.15
N GLN A 73 -7.49 -16.61 0.43
CA GLN A 73 -7.36 -16.77 -1.02
C GLN A 73 -8.47 -16.09 -1.84
N THR A 74 -9.07 -15.02 -1.32
CA THR A 74 -10.11 -14.24 -1.99
C THR A 74 -9.46 -13.15 -2.84
N PHE A 75 -8.97 -13.54 -4.01
CA PHE A 75 -8.36 -12.62 -4.97
C PHE A 75 -9.38 -12.17 -6.02
N THR A 76 -9.26 -10.91 -6.45
CA THR A 76 -10.00 -10.44 -7.63
C THR A 76 -9.19 -10.78 -8.87
N ILE A 77 -9.84 -11.40 -9.84
CA ILE A 77 -9.26 -11.80 -11.13
C ILE A 77 -9.86 -10.89 -12.20
N GLU A 78 -9.02 -10.18 -12.94
CA GLU A 78 -9.43 -9.31 -14.05
C GLU A 78 -8.55 -9.57 -15.26
N GLU A 79 -9.15 -9.64 -16.45
CA GLU A 79 -8.42 -9.74 -17.71
C GLU A 79 -8.20 -8.34 -18.26
N VAL A 80 -6.95 -8.04 -18.63
CA VAL A 80 -6.55 -6.71 -19.07
C VAL A 80 -5.70 -6.84 -20.32
N ASP A 81 -6.12 -6.13 -21.35
CA ASP A 81 -5.31 -5.92 -22.55
C ASP A 81 -4.29 -4.80 -22.27
N LEU A 82 -3.01 -5.15 -22.31
CA LEU A 82 -1.93 -4.22 -22.03
C LEU A 82 -1.70 -3.33 -23.24
N THR A 83 -1.94 -2.03 -23.08
CA THR A 83 -1.60 -1.00 -24.07
C THR A 83 -0.48 -0.11 -23.52
N ASP A 84 0.37 0.47 -24.37
CA ASP A 84 1.48 1.34 -23.93
C ASP A 84 1.03 2.52 -23.04
N GLU A 85 -0.20 3.01 -23.23
CA GLU A 85 -0.79 4.08 -22.40
C GLU A 85 -1.15 3.63 -20.98
N VAL A 86 -1.31 2.32 -20.77
CA VAL A 86 -1.78 1.70 -19.52
C VAL A 86 -0.59 1.31 -18.62
N ILE A 87 0.60 1.15 -19.19
CA ILE A 87 1.80 0.66 -18.49
C ILE A 87 2.62 1.85 -17.95
N GLY A 88 2.47 2.13 -16.65
CA GLY A 88 3.36 3.04 -15.91
C GLY A 88 4.49 2.29 -15.21
N ARG A 89 5.51 3.02 -14.73
CA ARG A 89 6.74 2.43 -14.15
C ARG A 89 6.51 1.47 -12.96
N MET A 90 5.48 1.68 -12.14
CA MET A 90 5.11 0.82 -11.00
C MET A 90 3.59 0.64 -10.89
N THR A 91 2.86 1.03 -11.94
CA THR A 91 1.41 1.17 -11.91
C THR A 91 0.82 0.78 -13.25
N LEU A 92 -0.27 0.02 -13.22
CA LEU A 92 -1.08 -0.30 -14.39
C LEU A 92 -2.40 0.47 -14.29
N GLN A 93 -2.75 1.26 -15.31
CA GLN A 93 -4.01 1.98 -15.37
C GLN A 93 -5.03 1.26 -16.25
N THR A 94 -5.86 0.39 -15.65
CA THR A 94 -6.87 -0.38 -16.39
C THR A 94 -8.28 -0.02 -15.93
N SER A 95 -9.25 0.05 -16.86
CA SER A 95 -10.68 0.27 -16.56
C SER A 95 -10.96 1.44 -15.58
N GLY A 96 -10.19 2.53 -15.67
CA GLY A 96 -10.28 3.70 -14.79
C GLY A 96 -9.71 3.49 -13.37
N ARG A 97 -8.90 2.46 -13.13
CA ARG A 97 -8.31 2.11 -11.84
C ARG A 97 -6.80 1.95 -11.96
N THR A 98 -6.08 2.48 -10.97
CA THR A 98 -4.64 2.29 -10.83
C THR A 98 -4.36 1.03 -9.99
N LEU A 99 -3.74 0.04 -10.61
CA LEU A 99 -3.19 -1.16 -9.99
C LEU A 99 -1.70 -0.96 -9.71
N HIS A 100 -1.19 -1.50 -8.61
CA HIS A 100 0.22 -1.38 -8.24
C HIS A 100 0.94 -2.71 -8.45
N TYR A 101 2.12 -2.65 -9.08
CA TYR A 101 2.98 -3.81 -9.26
C TYR A 101 4.45 -3.46 -9.06
N ASN A 102 5.26 -4.49 -8.82
CA ASN A 102 6.70 -4.35 -8.73
C ASN A 102 7.34 -4.67 -10.10
N PRO A 103 7.98 -3.70 -10.78
CA PRO A 103 8.58 -3.92 -12.10
C PRO A 103 9.75 -4.90 -12.09
N ARG A 104 10.30 -5.24 -10.91
CA ARG A 104 11.30 -6.31 -10.79
C ARG A 104 10.72 -7.73 -10.87
N GLN A 105 9.42 -7.87 -10.62
CA GLN A 105 8.76 -9.18 -10.59
C GLN A 105 7.98 -9.45 -11.87
N PHE A 106 7.47 -8.40 -12.52
CA PHE A 106 6.67 -8.51 -13.73
C PHE A 106 7.16 -7.47 -14.74
N SER A 107 7.51 -7.92 -15.94
CA SER A 107 7.63 -7.06 -17.12
C SER A 107 6.38 -7.24 -17.95
N PHE A 108 5.71 -6.14 -18.27
CA PHE A 108 4.57 -6.13 -19.16
C PHE A 108 5.04 -5.60 -20.52
N GLU A 109 4.71 -6.32 -21.58
CA GLU A 109 4.91 -5.84 -22.95
C GLU A 109 3.57 -5.37 -23.51
N SER A 110 3.61 -4.31 -24.31
CA SER A 110 2.43 -3.77 -24.98
C SER A 110 1.90 -4.77 -26.00
N GLY A 111 0.58 -4.93 -26.05
CA GLY A 111 -0.12 -5.86 -26.95
C GLY A 111 -0.40 -7.24 -26.36
N GLN A 112 -0.10 -7.49 -25.08
CA GLN A 112 -0.39 -8.77 -24.42
C GLN A 112 -1.72 -8.72 -23.64
N SER A 113 -2.55 -9.76 -23.78
CA SER A 113 -3.72 -9.98 -22.92
C SER A 113 -3.31 -10.79 -21.70
N VAL A 114 -3.41 -10.20 -20.51
CA VAL A 114 -3.02 -10.86 -19.26
C VAL A 114 -4.17 -10.94 -18.28
N ARG A 115 -4.24 -12.05 -17.57
CA ARG A 115 -5.12 -12.23 -16.42
C ARG A 115 -4.38 -11.82 -15.15
N LEU A 116 -4.83 -10.74 -14.53
CA LEU A 116 -4.28 -10.19 -13.30
C LEU A 116 -5.07 -10.69 -12.10
N LYS A 117 -4.37 -11.31 -11.14
CA LYS A 117 -4.89 -11.52 -9.79
C LYS A 117 -4.37 -10.43 -8.89
N TYR A 118 -5.27 -9.68 -8.26
CA TYR A 118 -4.90 -8.60 -7.34
C TYR A 118 -5.75 -8.57 -6.06
N THR A 119 -5.24 -7.85 -5.07
CA THR A 119 -5.92 -7.65 -3.79
C THR A 119 -7.06 -6.63 -3.89
N PRO A 120 -8.24 -6.90 -3.32
CA PRO A 120 -9.43 -6.08 -3.56
C PRO A 120 -9.32 -4.64 -3.03
N ARG A 121 -8.52 -4.38 -1.97
CA ARG A 121 -8.44 -3.04 -1.35
C ARG A 121 -7.16 -2.28 -1.71
N SER A 122 -5.99 -2.89 -1.59
CA SER A 122 -4.70 -2.27 -1.94
C SER A 122 -4.34 -2.37 -3.41
N ARG A 123 -5.12 -3.13 -4.20
CA ARG A 123 -4.96 -3.24 -5.65
C ARG A 123 -3.56 -3.67 -6.06
N PHE A 124 -2.96 -4.54 -5.25
CA PHE A 124 -1.62 -5.05 -5.44
C PHE A 124 -1.68 -6.31 -6.30
N ILE A 125 -0.97 -6.30 -7.43
CA ILE A 125 -0.92 -7.44 -8.35
C ILE A 125 -0.09 -8.55 -7.71
N PHE A 126 -0.71 -9.72 -7.58
CA PHE A 126 -0.14 -10.89 -6.91
C PHE A 126 0.36 -11.93 -7.92
N GLU A 127 -0.41 -12.17 -8.97
CA GLU A 127 -0.10 -13.15 -10.02
C GLU A 127 -0.58 -12.58 -11.36
N VAL A 128 0.22 -12.82 -12.40
CA VAL A 128 -0.07 -12.46 -13.78
C VAL A 128 0.00 -13.76 -14.56
N THR A 129 -1.05 -14.08 -15.31
CA THR A 129 -1.07 -15.21 -16.23
C THR A 129 -1.28 -14.67 -17.63
N GLU A 130 -0.32 -14.91 -18.53
CA GLU A 130 -0.50 -14.60 -19.95
C GLU A 130 -1.62 -15.48 -20.50
N ILE A 131 -2.60 -14.86 -21.15
CA ILE A 131 -3.60 -15.59 -21.91
C ILE A 131 -2.98 -15.76 -23.29
N GLY A 132 -2.32 -16.90 -23.50
CA GLY A 132 -1.84 -17.26 -24.83
C GLY A 132 -3.04 -17.28 -25.78
N GLN A 133 -3.00 -16.41 -26.79
CA GLN A 133 -3.87 -16.57 -27.96
C GLN A 133 -3.46 -17.88 -28.62
N GLU A 134 -4.32 -18.91 -28.51
CA GLU A 134 -4.25 -20.10 -29.39
C GLU A 134 -4.46 -19.70 -30.86
#